data_AF-Q0U8E1-F1
#
_entry.id   AF-Q0U8E1-F1
#
_cell.length_a   1.000
_cell.length_b   1.000
_cell.length_c   1.000
_cell.angle_alpha   90.00
_cell.angle_beta   90.00
_cell.angle_gamma   90.00
#
_symmetry.space_group_name_H-M   'P 1'
#
loop_
_entity.id
_entity.type
_entity.pdbx_description
1 polymer ?
#
loop_
_entity_poly.entity_id
_entity_poly.type
_entity_poly.pdbx_seq_one_letter_code
_entity_poly.pdbx_strand_id
1 'polypeptide(L)'
;MMEAMERFHLSPASQDLARTLDMPDLGVWNGQEFVLITRQEDGWWDKAKLLWRYGTAPLWTNRLMKSAVGKFLTMYDEPVFPWKSLSEVCGEGVTGEQYLKANGIGEAFGREIIQASTRVNYASNLAFIHGLEAMVCMATNGAMQVEGGNWQIFAMSKISKQKDSTYQLTLKDGQISTFDEIILAAPLQYTDLTIDPAPKHTPDEIPYTKLYTTLFASPYRLDPTVFNMAPDASVPQYVLTTLPPTEPPQDNAGSPGFYSISIHNTFINAHATPPRPEYIYKIFSPARVTPELLSHIPRPQGRPRSPM
;
A
#
# COMPACT_ATOMS: atom_id res chain seq x y z
N MET A 1 -12.40 8.89 4.06
CA MET A 1 -11.91 9.53 2.82
C MET A 1 -13.03 10.32 2.15
N MET A 2 -14.10 9.66 1.67
CA MET A 2 -15.24 10.33 1.01
C MET A 2 -15.86 11.47 1.83
N GLU A 3 -16.23 11.20 3.08
CA GLU A 3 -16.80 12.25 3.96
C GLU A 3 -15.86 13.44 4.16
N ALA A 4 -14.56 13.18 4.26
CA ALA A 4 -13.56 14.25 4.38
C ALA A 4 -13.46 15.05 3.08
N MET A 5 -13.50 14.39 1.92
CA MET A 5 -13.51 15.05 0.63
C MET A 5 -14.76 15.91 0.44
N GLU A 6 -15.94 15.39 0.80
CA GLU A 6 -17.19 16.15 0.78
C GLU A 6 -17.11 17.38 1.70
N ARG A 7 -16.64 17.18 2.94
CA ARG A 7 -16.49 18.25 3.94
C ARG A 7 -15.54 19.36 3.49
N PHE A 8 -14.45 19.00 2.81
CA PHE A 8 -13.43 19.94 2.35
C PHE A 8 -13.62 20.36 0.88
N HIS A 9 -14.74 19.98 0.24
CA HIS A 9 -15.02 20.26 -1.17
C HIS A 9 -13.89 19.83 -2.13
N LEU A 10 -13.31 18.66 -1.87
CA LEU A 10 -12.21 18.09 -2.65
C LEU A 10 -12.74 17.11 -3.70
N SER A 11 -12.16 17.19 -4.89
CA SER A 11 -12.50 16.29 -6.00
C SER A 11 -11.67 15.00 -5.96
N PRO A 12 -12.23 13.86 -6.40
CA PRO A 12 -11.43 12.67 -6.66
C PRO A 12 -10.52 12.89 -7.86
N ALA A 13 -9.28 12.41 -7.77
CA ALA A 13 -8.38 12.37 -8.91
C ALA A 13 -8.92 11.35 -9.94
N SER A 14 -9.20 11.79 -11.17
CA SER A 14 -9.44 10.88 -12.29
C SER A 14 -8.13 10.62 -13.01
N GLN A 15 -7.47 9.49 -12.74
CA GLN A 15 -6.28 9.10 -13.47
C GLN A 15 -6.44 7.68 -13.99
N ASP A 16 -7.02 7.56 -15.17
CA ASP A 16 -6.98 6.33 -15.96
C ASP A 16 -5.72 6.35 -16.85
N LEU A 17 -4.57 6.37 -16.17
CA LEU A 17 -3.27 6.52 -16.82
C LEU A 17 -2.94 5.28 -17.66
N ALA A 18 -3.25 4.09 -17.14
CA ALA A 18 -3.10 2.82 -17.84
C ALA A 18 -3.80 2.84 -19.21
N ARG A 19 -5.07 3.27 -19.28
CA ARG A 19 -5.80 3.38 -20.53
C ARG A 19 -5.24 4.46 -21.44
N THR A 20 -4.93 5.64 -20.88
CA THR A 20 -4.37 6.77 -21.65
C THR A 20 -3.04 6.41 -22.31
N LEU A 21 -2.24 5.57 -21.65
CA LEU A 21 -0.92 5.16 -22.12
C LEU A 21 -0.91 3.81 -22.85
N ASP A 22 -2.09 3.21 -23.05
CA ASP A 22 -2.33 1.85 -23.59
C ASP A 22 -1.40 0.79 -22.97
N MET A 23 -1.44 0.68 -21.65
CA MET A 23 -0.65 -0.28 -20.88
C MET A 23 -1.53 -1.05 -19.89
N PRO A 24 -1.11 -2.25 -19.44
CA PRO A 24 -1.83 -2.96 -18.39
C PRO A 24 -1.89 -2.15 -17.09
N ASP A 25 -2.91 -2.37 -16.28
CA ASP A 25 -3.11 -1.64 -15.03
C ASP A 25 -2.21 -2.19 -13.93
N LEU A 26 -2.34 -3.48 -13.65
CA LEU A 26 -1.65 -4.15 -12.55
C LEU A 26 -0.89 -5.38 -13.06
N GLY A 27 0.33 -5.55 -12.55
CA GLY A 27 1.12 -6.76 -12.69
C GLY A 27 1.68 -7.22 -11.35
N VAL A 28 1.75 -8.55 -11.18
CA VAL A 28 2.47 -9.18 -10.07
C VAL A 28 3.69 -9.88 -10.62
N TRP A 29 4.88 -9.42 -10.24
CA TRP A 29 6.17 -9.95 -10.70
C TRP A 29 6.88 -10.70 -9.58
N ASN A 30 7.29 -11.94 -9.83
CA ASN A 30 7.92 -12.79 -8.80
C ASN A 30 9.46 -12.70 -8.79
N GLY A 31 10.07 -11.74 -9.49
CA GLY A 31 11.52 -11.68 -9.68
C GLY A 31 12.01 -12.39 -10.96
N GLN A 32 11.15 -13.19 -11.61
CA GLN A 32 11.49 -13.98 -12.80
C GLN A 32 10.48 -13.75 -13.93
N GLU A 33 9.19 -13.72 -13.62
CA GLU A 33 8.10 -13.52 -14.57
C GLU A 33 6.91 -12.81 -13.92
N PHE A 34 6.01 -12.30 -14.76
CA PHE A 34 4.71 -11.82 -14.28
C PHE A 34 3.76 -13.01 -14.12
N VAL A 35 3.38 -13.31 -12.88
CA VAL A 35 2.40 -14.37 -12.55
C VAL A 35 0.95 -13.92 -12.76
N LEU A 36 0.73 -12.61 -12.82
CA LEU A 36 -0.54 -11.98 -13.12
C LEU A 36 -0.30 -10.65 -13.86
N ILE A 37 -1.09 -10.38 -14.89
CA ILE A 37 -1.23 -9.07 -15.54
C ILE A 37 -2.73 -8.87 -15.80
N THR A 38 -3.27 -7.73 -15.38
CA THR A 38 -4.69 -7.38 -15.56
C THR A 38 -4.87 -6.04 -16.26
N ARG A 39 -6.01 -5.89 -16.94
CA ARG A 39 -6.45 -4.65 -17.58
C ARG A 39 -7.84 -4.30 -17.04
N GLN A 40 -8.09 -3.02 -16.81
CA GLN A 40 -9.36 -2.54 -16.22
C GLN A 40 -10.60 -2.99 -17.02
N GLU A 41 -10.46 -3.18 -18.34
CA GLU A 41 -11.55 -3.56 -19.26
C GLU A 41 -11.78 -5.09 -19.35
N ASP A 42 -10.86 -5.92 -18.88
CA ASP A 42 -10.87 -7.39 -19.08
C ASP A 42 -11.50 -8.18 -17.93
N GLY A 43 -12.50 -7.59 -17.25
CA GLY A 43 -13.01 -8.08 -15.97
C GLY A 43 -13.54 -9.52 -15.96
N TRP A 44 -13.96 -10.09 -17.09
CA TRP A 44 -14.40 -11.49 -17.16
C TRP A 44 -13.26 -12.46 -17.51
N TRP A 45 -12.37 -12.06 -18.42
CA TRP A 45 -11.18 -12.83 -18.79
C TRP A 45 -10.22 -12.96 -17.62
N ASP A 46 -10.03 -11.88 -16.86
CA ASP A 46 -9.19 -11.89 -15.68
C ASP A 46 -9.82 -12.75 -14.57
N LYS A 47 -11.14 -12.71 -14.38
CA LYS A 47 -11.82 -13.66 -13.47
C LYS A 47 -11.64 -15.11 -13.90
N ALA A 48 -11.70 -15.41 -15.20
CA ALA A 48 -11.49 -16.75 -15.73
C ALA A 48 -10.03 -17.21 -15.53
N LYS A 49 -9.03 -16.35 -15.81
CA LYS A 49 -7.60 -16.64 -15.54
C LYS A 49 -7.35 -16.88 -14.06
N LEU A 50 -7.93 -16.04 -13.19
CA LEU A 50 -7.83 -16.20 -11.74
C LEU A 50 -8.46 -17.51 -11.27
N LEU A 51 -9.64 -17.87 -11.78
CA LEU A 51 -10.30 -19.15 -11.46
C LEU A 51 -9.50 -20.34 -11.98
N TRP A 52 -8.93 -20.26 -13.19
CA TRP A 52 -8.13 -21.33 -13.77
C TRP A 52 -6.83 -21.57 -12.99
N ARG A 53 -6.10 -20.50 -12.63
CA ARG A 53 -4.82 -20.60 -11.92
C ARG A 53 -4.99 -20.90 -10.43
N TYR A 54 -5.99 -20.31 -9.78
CA TYR A 54 -6.13 -20.33 -8.33
C TYR A 54 -7.37 -21.08 -7.82
N GLY A 55 -8.20 -21.63 -8.71
CA GLY A 55 -9.45 -22.28 -8.35
C GLY A 55 -10.36 -21.35 -7.55
N THR A 56 -10.96 -21.89 -6.50
CA THR A 56 -11.88 -21.15 -5.63
C THR A 56 -11.17 -20.26 -4.59
N ALA A 57 -9.84 -20.21 -4.56
CA ALA A 57 -9.10 -19.47 -3.54
C ALA A 57 -9.51 -17.99 -3.42
N PRO A 58 -9.74 -17.22 -4.51
CA PRO A 58 -10.21 -15.83 -4.40
C PRO A 58 -11.56 -15.70 -3.66
N LEU A 59 -12.49 -16.63 -3.89
CA LEU A 59 -13.82 -16.62 -3.25
C LEU A 59 -13.72 -16.94 -1.75
N TRP A 60 -12.92 -17.94 -1.39
CA TRP A 60 -12.69 -18.31 0.00
C TRP A 60 -11.91 -17.24 0.75
N THR A 61 -10.91 -16.62 0.13
CA THR A 61 -10.17 -15.49 0.71
C THR A 61 -11.09 -14.30 0.95
N ASN A 62 -11.97 -13.94 0.01
CA ASN A 62 -12.93 -12.85 0.23
C ASN A 62 -13.89 -13.14 1.39
N ARG A 63 -14.35 -14.39 1.55
CA ARG A 63 -15.17 -14.80 2.70
C ARG A 63 -14.39 -14.72 4.01
N LEU A 64 -13.15 -15.22 4.02
CA LEU A 64 -12.26 -15.19 5.17
C LEU A 64 -11.95 -13.75 5.59
N MET A 65 -11.60 -12.88 4.63
CA MET A 65 -11.37 -11.46 4.84
C MET A 65 -12.59 -10.78 5.46
N LYS A 66 -13.79 -10.96 4.89
CA LYS A 66 -15.01 -10.36 5.44
C LYS A 66 -15.29 -10.82 6.87
N SER A 67 -15.04 -12.08 7.17
CA SER A 67 -15.18 -12.61 8.53
C SER A 67 -14.17 -12.00 9.49
N ALA A 68 -12.90 -11.89 9.09
CA ALA A 68 -11.83 -11.35 9.95
C ALA A 68 -12.03 -9.86 10.21
N VAL A 69 -12.22 -9.06 9.14
CA VAL A 69 -12.46 -7.62 9.23
C VAL A 69 -13.79 -7.32 9.94
N GLY A 70 -14.83 -8.11 9.69
CA GLY A 70 -16.12 -7.94 10.38
C GLY A 70 -16.00 -8.07 11.90
N LYS A 71 -15.28 -9.10 12.38
CA LYS A 71 -15.02 -9.26 13.83
C LYS A 71 -14.21 -8.09 14.41
N PHE A 72 -13.18 -7.65 13.68
CA PHE A 72 -12.36 -6.51 14.09
C PHE A 72 -13.19 -5.23 14.22
N LEU A 73 -14.07 -4.94 13.25
CA LEU A 73 -14.91 -3.74 13.28
C LEU A 73 -15.92 -3.73 14.43
N THR A 74 -16.35 -4.90 14.90
CA THR A 74 -17.28 -5.04 16.04
C THR A 74 -16.58 -5.22 17.38
N MET A 75 -15.24 -5.13 17.43
CA MET A 75 -14.49 -5.50 18.65
C MET A 75 -14.77 -4.58 19.85
N TYR A 76 -15.34 -3.39 19.62
CA TYR A 76 -15.72 -2.46 20.68
C TYR A 76 -17.20 -2.56 21.08
N ASP A 77 -17.98 -3.40 20.41
CA ASP A 77 -19.40 -3.57 20.72
C ASP A 77 -19.61 -4.53 21.89
N GLU A 78 -20.66 -4.32 22.68
CA GLU A 78 -21.10 -5.32 23.67
C GLU A 78 -21.63 -6.58 22.96
N PRO A 79 -21.38 -7.81 23.48
CA PRO A 79 -20.69 -8.13 24.73
C PRO A 79 -19.18 -8.40 24.57
N VAL A 80 -18.58 -8.08 23.42
CA VAL A 80 -17.16 -8.39 23.12
C VAL A 80 -16.24 -7.47 23.92
N PHE A 81 -16.61 -6.20 24.04
CA PHE A 81 -15.91 -5.23 24.88
C PHE A 81 -16.47 -5.24 26.31
N PRO A 82 -15.63 -5.14 27.37
CA PRO A 82 -14.17 -4.97 27.33
C PRO A 82 -13.44 -6.30 27.18
N TRP A 83 -12.62 -6.42 26.13
CA TRP A 83 -11.73 -7.56 25.94
C TRP A 83 -10.39 -7.35 26.65
N LYS A 84 -9.78 -8.47 27.06
CA LYS A 84 -8.45 -8.48 27.71
C LYS A 84 -7.31 -8.72 26.73
N SER A 85 -7.61 -9.25 25.55
CA SER A 85 -6.63 -9.68 24.56
C SER A 85 -7.20 -9.49 23.16
N LEU A 86 -6.50 -8.70 22.34
CA LEU A 86 -6.85 -8.54 20.92
C LEU A 86 -6.68 -9.87 20.17
N SER A 87 -5.71 -10.70 20.56
CA SER A 87 -5.51 -12.03 19.99
C SER A 87 -6.71 -12.96 20.22
N GLU A 88 -7.40 -12.85 21.35
CA GLU A 88 -8.62 -13.64 21.62
C GLU A 88 -9.81 -13.18 20.77
N VAL A 89 -9.92 -11.87 20.53
CA VAL A 89 -11.04 -11.28 19.78
C VAL A 89 -10.86 -11.40 18.27
N CYS A 90 -9.64 -11.16 17.78
CA CYS A 90 -9.32 -11.01 16.37
C CYS A 90 -8.54 -12.20 15.79
N GLY A 91 -8.04 -13.13 16.63
CA GLY A 91 -7.33 -14.32 16.17
C GLY A 91 -5.90 -14.04 15.68
N GLU A 92 -5.20 -13.13 16.35
CA GLU A 92 -3.94 -12.52 15.88
C GLU A 92 -2.66 -13.26 16.29
N GLY A 93 -2.75 -14.45 16.90
CA GLY A 93 -1.58 -15.18 17.42
C GLY A 93 -0.72 -15.91 16.37
N VAL A 94 -0.98 -15.73 15.07
CA VAL A 94 -0.32 -16.47 13.98
C VAL A 94 0.02 -15.55 12.80
N THR A 95 1.01 -15.97 12.01
CA THR A 95 1.43 -15.24 10.81
C THR A 95 0.35 -15.31 9.72
N GLY A 96 0.41 -14.40 8.74
CA GLY A 96 -0.46 -14.40 7.56
C GLY A 96 -0.40 -15.73 6.81
N GLU A 97 0.80 -16.28 6.65
CA GLU A 97 1.01 -17.59 6.03
C GLU A 97 0.31 -18.72 6.80
N GLN A 98 0.52 -18.78 8.11
CA GLN A 98 -0.11 -19.79 8.97
C GLN A 98 -1.64 -19.65 8.97
N TYR A 99 -2.14 -18.41 9.04
CA TYR A 99 -3.56 -18.11 9.03
C TYR A 99 -4.23 -18.54 7.72
N LEU A 100 -3.61 -18.24 6.58
CA LEU A 100 -4.09 -18.65 5.26
C LEU A 100 -4.12 -20.18 5.12
N LYS A 101 -3.04 -20.85 5.53
CA LYS A 101 -2.93 -22.31 5.49
C LYS A 101 -3.98 -22.98 6.36
N ALA A 102 -4.18 -22.50 7.58
CA ALA A 102 -5.17 -23.03 8.51
C ALA A 102 -6.61 -22.88 8.00
N ASN A 103 -6.87 -21.88 7.15
CA ASN A 103 -8.18 -21.62 6.53
C ASN A 103 -8.29 -22.18 5.10
N GLY A 104 -7.35 -23.04 4.68
CA GLY A 104 -7.43 -23.75 3.40
C GLY A 104 -7.25 -22.86 2.16
N ILE A 105 -6.63 -21.69 2.31
CA ILE A 105 -6.28 -20.84 1.15
C ILE A 105 -5.08 -21.47 0.45
N GLY A 106 -5.20 -21.67 -0.86
CA GLY A 106 -4.17 -22.32 -1.67
C GLY A 106 -2.84 -21.55 -1.65
N GLU A 107 -1.74 -22.27 -1.53
CA GLU A 107 -0.38 -21.72 -1.42
C GLU A 107 -0.04 -20.79 -2.59
N ALA A 108 -0.40 -21.17 -3.83
CA ALA A 108 -0.15 -20.34 -5.00
C ALA A 108 -0.85 -18.98 -4.91
N PHE A 109 -2.12 -18.94 -4.48
CA PHE A 109 -2.85 -17.67 -4.32
C PHE A 109 -2.31 -16.84 -3.16
N GLY A 110 -1.96 -17.48 -2.04
CA GLY A 110 -1.32 -16.83 -0.90
C GLY A 110 0.00 -16.17 -1.31
N ARG A 111 0.92 -16.96 -1.88
CA ARG A 111 2.23 -16.48 -2.33
C ARG A 111 2.10 -15.46 -3.45
N GLU A 112 1.29 -15.69 -4.47
CA GLU A 112 1.32 -14.81 -5.65
C GLU A 112 0.52 -13.53 -5.42
N ILE A 113 -0.71 -13.63 -4.90
CA ILE A 113 -1.62 -12.50 -4.82
C ILE A 113 -1.59 -11.84 -3.44
N ILE A 114 -1.82 -12.61 -2.38
CA ILE A 114 -1.96 -12.03 -1.03
C ILE A 114 -0.64 -11.44 -0.56
N GLN A 115 0.48 -12.12 -0.79
CA GLN A 115 1.80 -11.60 -0.43
C GLN A 115 2.17 -10.33 -1.21
N ALA A 116 1.81 -10.23 -2.49
CA ALA A 116 2.02 -8.98 -3.24
C ALA A 116 1.25 -7.82 -2.59
N SER A 117 0.02 -8.07 -2.13
CA SER A 117 -0.79 -7.11 -1.38
C SER A 117 -0.18 -6.76 -0.02
N THR A 118 0.34 -7.72 0.75
CA THR A 118 0.98 -7.42 2.05
C THR A 118 2.28 -6.63 1.89
N ARG A 119 3.06 -6.95 0.85
CA ARG A 119 4.31 -6.26 0.54
C ARG A 119 4.11 -4.80 0.17
N VAL A 120 3.10 -4.49 -0.66
CA VAL A 120 2.85 -3.09 -1.05
C VAL A 120 2.20 -2.25 0.07
N ASN A 121 1.38 -2.85 0.94
CA ASN A 121 0.69 -2.12 2.01
C ASN A 121 1.51 -2.00 3.29
N TYR A 122 2.26 -3.05 3.65
CA TYR A 122 2.93 -3.18 4.96
C TYR A 122 4.41 -3.54 4.86
N ALA A 123 5.00 -3.55 3.65
CA ALA A 123 6.41 -3.88 3.44
C ALA A 123 6.83 -5.24 4.05
N SER A 124 5.90 -6.19 4.12
CA SER A 124 6.06 -7.45 4.88
C SER A 124 5.63 -8.67 4.05
N ASN A 125 6.40 -9.75 4.14
CA ASN A 125 6.04 -11.05 3.58
C ASN A 125 5.04 -11.77 4.50
N LEU A 126 4.31 -12.76 3.97
CA LEU A 126 3.25 -13.45 4.71
C LEU A 126 3.74 -14.17 5.98
N ALA A 127 5.02 -14.58 5.99
CA ALA A 127 5.64 -15.23 7.14
C ALA A 127 5.93 -14.27 8.31
N PHE A 128 5.90 -12.94 8.08
CA PHE A 128 6.29 -11.93 9.06
C PHE A 128 5.18 -10.92 9.39
N ILE A 129 4.06 -10.95 8.67
CA ILE A 129 2.87 -10.14 8.96
C ILE A 129 1.83 -10.97 9.70
N HIS A 130 0.99 -10.36 10.53
CA HIS A 130 -0.05 -11.09 11.26
C HIS A 130 -1.27 -11.43 10.37
N GLY A 131 -2.02 -12.47 10.75
CA GLY A 131 -3.18 -12.98 9.99
C GLY A 131 -4.25 -11.94 9.68
N LEU A 132 -4.61 -11.10 10.66
CA LEU A 132 -5.59 -10.04 10.45
C LEU A 132 -5.11 -8.99 9.44
N GLU A 133 -3.87 -8.51 9.51
CA GLU A 133 -3.31 -7.53 8.56
C GLU A 133 -3.25 -8.10 7.15
N ALA A 134 -2.89 -9.38 7.01
CA ALA A 134 -2.97 -10.08 5.73
C ALA A 134 -4.39 -10.06 5.15
N MET A 135 -5.42 -10.14 6.00
CA MET A 135 -6.82 -10.02 5.55
C MET A 135 -7.21 -8.58 5.22
N VAL A 136 -6.74 -7.59 6.00
CA VAL A 136 -6.97 -6.16 5.72
C VAL A 136 -6.40 -5.78 4.35
N CYS A 137 -5.25 -6.34 3.95
CA CYS A 137 -4.68 -6.16 2.61
C CYS A 137 -5.62 -6.60 1.46
N MET A 138 -6.53 -7.53 1.76
CA MET A 138 -7.51 -8.04 0.80
C MET A 138 -8.83 -7.27 0.82
N ALA A 139 -8.97 -6.27 1.70
CA ALA A 139 -10.15 -5.43 1.85
C ALA A 139 -10.06 -4.09 1.07
N THR A 140 -9.12 -3.96 0.13
CA THR A 140 -8.73 -2.70 -0.55
C THR A 140 -9.72 -2.15 -1.60
N ASN A 141 -11.01 -2.48 -1.50
CA ASN A 141 -12.01 -2.04 -2.48
C ASN A 141 -12.24 -0.52 -2.43
N GLY A 142 -12.29 0.11 -3.61
CA GLY A 142 -12.69 1.51 -3.74
C GLY A 142 -11.63 2.51 -3.26
N ALA A 143 -10.35 2.18 -3.39
CA ALA A 143 -9.27 3.12 -3.10
C ALA A 143 -9.42 4.40 -3.94
N MET A 144 -9.32 5.56 -3.28
CA MET A 144 -9.49 6.87 -3.90
C MET A 144 -8.36 7.81 -3.50
N GLN A 145 -8.10 8.77 -4.37
CA GLN A 145 -7.12 9.83 -4.15
C GLN A 145 -7.80 11.18 -4.36
N VAL A 146 -7.42 12.17 -3.55
CA VAL A 146 -7.80 13.57 -3.76
C VAL A 146 -6.99 14.15 -4.93
N GLU A 147 -7.67 14.85 -5.84
CA GLU A 147 -7.03 15.66 -6.86
C GLU A 147 -6.09 16.69 -6.21
N GLY A 148 -4.81 16.73 -6.63
CA GLY A 148 -3.78 17.56 -5.98
C GLY A 148 -3.16 16.95 -4.70
N GLY A 149 -3.64 15.79 -4.26
CA GLY A 149 -3.03 14.96 -3.22
C GLY A 149 -3.78 14.93 -1.89
N ASN A 150 -3.69 13.79 -1.18
CA ASN A 150 -4.43 13.50 0.06
C ASN A 150 -4.05 14.40 1.25
N TRP A 151 -2.92 15.11 1.19
CA TRP A 151 -2.49 16.05 2.23
C TRP A 151 -3.51 17.16 2.49
N GLN A 152 -4.35 17.48 1.50
CA GLN A 152 -5.41 18.48 1.61
C GLN A 152 -6.48 18.13 2.66
N ILE A 153 -6.63 16.86 3.02
CA ILE A 153 -7.53 16.42 4.10
C ILE A 153 -6.95 16.78 5.48
N PHE A 154 -5.62 16.83 5.60
CA PHE A 154 -4.92 17.09 6.85
C PHE A 154 -4.66 18.61 7.00
N ALA A 155 -5.74 19.35 7.24
CA ALA A 155 -5.77 20.80 7.30
C ALA A 155 -5.73 21.38 8.73
N MET A 156 -5.08 20.70 9.69
CA MET A 156 -4.89 21.24 11.04
C MET A 156 -3.73 22.24 11.07
N SER A 157 -3.89 23.36 11.79
CA SER A 157 -2.85 24.39 11.93
C SER A 157 -2.37 24.60 13.37
N LYS A 158 -3.28 24.59 14.37
CA LYS A 158 -2.89 24.86 15.77
C LYS A 158 -3.90 24.30 16.79
N ILE A 159 -3.43 23.87 17.96
CA ILE A 159 -4.25 23.58 19.15
C ILE A 159 -3.78 24.48 20.30
N SER A 160 -4.71 25.01 21.11
CA SER A 160 -4.38 25.82 22.29
C SER A 160 -5.37 25.58 23.44
N LYS A 161 -4.83 25.31 24.64
CA LYS A 161 -5.64 25.18 25.85
C LYS A 161 -6.09 26.55 26.35
N GLN A 162 -7.36 26.66 26.69
CA GLN A 162 -8.01 27.87 27.16
C GLN A 162 -8.10 27.89 28.69
N LYS A 163 -8.41 29.08 29.25
CA LYS A 163 -8.52 29.29 30.70
C LYS A 163 -9.72 28.57 31.34
N ASP A 164 -10.76 28.30 30.56
CA ASP A 164 -11.96 27.56 30.96
C ASP A 164 -11.79 26.03 30.85
N SER A 165 -10.55 25.56 30.66
CA SER A 165 -10.19 24.16 30.44
C SER A 165 -10.64 23.56 29.10
N THR A 166 -11.18 24.36 28.19
CA THR A 166 -11.45 23.93 26.83
C THR A 166 -10.18 24.00 25.96
N TYR A 167 -10.25 23.43 24.76
CA TYR A 167 -9.20 23.45 23.75
C TYR A 167 -9.72 24.10 22.47
N GLN A 168 -9.03 25.13 21.98
CA GLN A 168 -9.30 25.70 20.67
C GLN A 168 -8.41 25.02 19.62
N LEU A 169 -9.06 24.45 18.61
CA LEU A 169 -8.47 23.98 17.37
C LEU A 169 -8.61 25.06 16.31
N THR A 170 -7.50 25.46 15.69
CA THR A 170 -7.47 26.31 14.50
C THR A 170 -7.12 25.43 13.30
N LEU A 171 -7.90 25.54 12.23
CA LEU A 171 -7.64 24.93 10.94
C LEU A 171 -6.76 25.84 10.07
N LYS A 172 -6.21 25.32 8.97
CA LYS A 172 -5.33 26.08 8.06
C LYS A 172 -6.03 27.25 7.37
N ASP A 173 -7.34 27.20 7.22
CA ASP A 173 -8.17 28.27 6.66
C ASP A 173 -8.59 29.33 7.70
N GLY A 174 -8.13 29.19 8.95
CA GLY A 174 -8.45 30.11 10.04
C GLY A 174 -9.74 29.80 10.79
N GLN A 175 -10.48 28.75 10.42
CA GLN A 175 -11.64 28.31 11.21
C GLN A 175 -11.19 27.86 12.61
N ILE A 176 -11.95 28.27 13.63
CA ILE A 176 -11.69 27.94 15.03
C ILE A 176 -12.85 27.10 15.57
N SER A 177 -12.54 26.03 16.28
CA SER A 177 -13.51 25.19 16.97
C SER A 177 -13.03 24.92 18.40
N THR A 178 -13.96 24.86 19.35
CA THR A 178 -13.67 24.62 20.76
C THR A 178 -14.11 23.20 21.15
N PHE A 179 -13.29 22.52 21.94
CA PHE A 179 -13.52 21.15 22.39
C PHE A 179 -13.26 21.03 23.90
N ASP A 180 -14.05 20.22 24.59
CA ASP A 180 -13.85 19.92 26.01
C ASP A 180 -12.75 18.86 26.22
N GLU A 181 -12.56 17.98 25.24
CA GLU A 181 -11.68 16.81 25.33
C GLU A 181 -10.67 16.77 24.17
N ILE A 182 -9.51 16.16 24.43
CA ILE A 182 -8.51 15.82 23.42
C ILE A 182 -8.34 14.31 23.37
N ILE A 183 -8.47 13.75 22.17
CA ILE A 183 -8.11 12.37 21.88
C ILE A 183 -6.71 12.36 21.26
N LEU A 184 -5.75 11.73 21.94
CA LEU A 184 -4.41 11.51 21.38
C LEU A 184 -4.47 10.31 20.43
N ALA A 185 -4.38 10.58 19.13
CA ALA A 185 -4.33 9.56 18.08
C ALA A 185 -2.91 9.26 17.59
N ALA A 186 -1.89 9.78 18.26
CA ALA A 186 -0.49 9.46 18.00
C ALA A 186 0.02 8.42 19.01
N PRO A 187 0.99 7.56 18.67
CA PRO A 187 1.53 6.60 19.60
C PRO A 187 2.23 7.33 20.75
N LEU A 188 1.64 7.28 21.96
CA LEU A 188 2.07 8.08 23.11
C LEU A 188 3.58 7.99 23.37
N GLN A 189 4.14 6.79 23.27
CA GLN A 189 5.56 6.51 23.52
C GLN A 189 6.54 7.20 22.56
N TYR A 190 6.06 7.81 21.46
CA TYR A 190 6.88 8.54 20.48
C TYR A 190 6.52 10.02 20.33
N THR A 191 5.69 10.57 21.23
CA THR A 191 5.13 11.92 21.07
C THR A 191 5.90 13.03 21.80
N ASP A 192 6.98 12.70 22.51
CA ASP A 192 7.73 13.62 23.40
C ASP A 192 6.82 14.42 24.37
N LEU A 193 5.60 13.93 24.64
CA LEU A 193 4.61 14.61 25.48
C LEU A 193 4.89 14.35 26.97
N THR A 194 4.97 15.42 27.75
CA THR A 194 4.95 15.35 29.20
C THR A 194 3.49 15.41 29.69
N ILE A 195 3.01 14.33 30.31
CA ILE A 195 1.68 14.26 30.92
C ILE A 195 1.85 14.34 32.45
N ASP A 196 1.14 15.27 33.10
CA ASP A 196 1.14 15.44 34.56
C ASP A 196 -0.31 15.44 35.10
N PRO A 197 -0.68 14.50 36.00
CA PRO A 197 0.15 13.39 36.49
C PRO A 197 0.41 12.35 35.39
N ALA A 198 1.56 11.70 35.45
CA ALA A 198 1.93 10.67 34.48
C ALA A 198 0.87 9.55 34.42
N PRO A 199 0.57 9.01 33.23
CA PRO A 199 -0.36 7.90 33.09
C PRO A 199 0.16 6.67 33.85
N LYS A 200 -0.75 5.88 34.40
CA LYS A 200 -0.42 4.67 35.16
C LYS A 200 0.34 3.63 34.33
N HIS A 201 0.16 3.64 33.01
CA HIS A 201 0.82 2.77 32.06
C HIS A 201 1.11 3.55 30.79
N THR A 202 2.36 3.44 30.31
CA THR A 202 2.78 3.89 28.98
C THR A 202 2.90 2.65 28.09
N PRO A 203 2.38 2.68 26.85
CA PRO A 203 2.55 1.56 25.93
C PRO A 203 4.02 1.20 25.72
N ASP A 204 4.30 -0.09 25.54
CA ASP A 204 5.64 -0.58 25.26
C ASP A 204 6.17 -0.05 23.91
N GLU A 205 7.50 -0.05 23.75
CA GLU A 205 8.11 0.19 22.43
C GLU A 205 7.80 -0.98 21.50
N ILE A 206 7.32 -0.68 20.30
CA ILE A 206 6.93 -1.67 19.29
C ILE A 206 7.90 -1.55 18.11
N PRO A 207 8.44 -2.67 17.59
CA PRO A 207 9.27 -2.62 16.39
C PRO A 207 8.43 -2.20 15.19
N TYR A 208 8.87 -1.16 14.47
CA TYR A 208 8.25 -0.74 13.21
C TYR A 208 8.95 -1.34 12.01
N THR A 209 8.18 -1.71 11.00
CA THR A 209 8.70 -2.03 9.67
C THR A 209 9.14 -0.74 8.97
N LYS A 210 10.40 -0.69 8.54
CA LYS A 210 10.93 0.44 7.75
C LYS A 210 10.59 0.27 6.28
N LEU A 211 9.94 1.28 5.70
CA LEU A 211 9.68 1.38 4.27
C LEU A 211 10.38 2.60 3.67
N TYR A 212 11.12 2.41 2.59
CA TYR A 212 11.69 3.48 1.80
C TYR A 212 10.78 3.80 0.62
N THR A 213 10.36 5.06 0.52
CA THR A 213 9.62 5.58 -0.62
C THR A 213 10.55 6.43 -1.48
N THR A 214 10.79 6.00 -2.72
CA THR A 214 11.57 6.76 -3.69
C THR A 214 10.64 7.34 -4.74
N LEU A 215 10.66 8.67 -4.91
CA LEU A 215 9.93 9.39 -5.96
C LEU A 215 10.93 9.96 -6.96
N PHE A 216 10.69 9.75 -8.25
CA PHE A 216 11.54 10.33 -9.30
C PHE A 216 10.75 10.58 -10.58
N ALA A 217 11.26 11.48 -11.41
CA ALA A 217 10.74 11.77 -12.74
C ALA A 217 11.69 11.21 -13.80
N SER A 218 11.15 10.67 -14.88
CA SER A 218 11.95 10.20 -16.02
C SER A 218 11.19 10.38 -17.32
N PRO A 219 11.87 10.75 -18.43
CA PRO A 219 11.26 10.76 -19.76
C PRO A 219 11.00 9.35 -20.32
N TYR A 220 11.48 8.31 -19.63
CA TYR A 220 11.45 6.93 -20.11
C TYR A 220 10.41 6.10 -19.36
N ARG A 221 9.75 5.20 -20.08
CA ARG A 221 8.93 4.11 -19.51
C ARG A 221 9.83 3.04 -18.88
N LEU A 222 9.24 2.19 -18.04
CA LEU A 222 9.89 0.99 -17.53
C LEU A 222 10.32 0.10 -18.71
N ASP A 223 11.56 -0.40 -18.68
CA ASP A 223 12.11 -1.30 -19.69
C ASP A 223 11.52 -2.70 -19.51
N PRO A 224 10.75 -3.23 -20.49
CA PRO A 224 10.15 -4.56 -20.39
C PRO A 224 11.16 -5.68 -20.19
N THR A 225 12.38 -5.52 -20.71
CA THR A 225 13.44 -6.54 -20.63
C THR A 225 14.01 -6.71 -19.22
N VAL A 226 13.79 -5.74 -18.32
CA VAL A 226 14.14 -5.88 -16.89
C VAL A 226 13.22 -6.89 -16.21
N PHE A 227 11.99 -7.02 -16.70
CA PHE A 227 10.98 -7.92 -16.18
C PHE A 227 10.84 -9.21 -17.00
N ASN A 228 11.82 -9.51 -17.85
CA ASN A 228 11.81 -10.64 -18.79
C ASN A 228 10.61 -10.67 -19.75
N MET A 229 10.08 -9.49 -20.10
CA MET A 229 9.06 -9.35 -21.14
C MET A 229 9.72 -9.14 -22.52
N ALA A 230 8.92 -9.32 -23.58
CA ALA A 230 9.36 -8.98 -24.93
C ALA A 230 9.72 -7.48 -25.04
N PRO A 231 10.73 -7.08 -25.84
CA PRO A 231 11.19 -5.69 -25.92
C PRO A 231 10.12 -4.67 -26.35
N ASP A 232 9.08 -5.13 -27.04
CA ASP A 232 7.94 -4.35 -27.53
C ASP A 232 6.70 -4.43 -26.61
N ALA A 233 6.76 -5.21 -25.54
CA ALA A 233 5.67 -5.31 -24.58
C ALA A 233 5.54 -4.03 -23.72
N SER A 234 4.35 -3.84 -23.13
CA SER A 234 4.12 -2.76 -22.16
C SER A 234 4.15 -3.30 -20.74
N VAL A 235 5.07 -2.80 -19.92
CA VAL A 235 5.09 -3.06 -18.47
C VAL A 235 3.82 -2.46 -17.84
N PRO A 236 3.17 -3.12 -16.87
CA PRO A 236 1.99 -2.57 -16.19
C PRO A 236 2.24 -1.24 -15.45
N GLN A 237 1.19 -0.41 -15.28
CA GLN A 237 1.25 0.85 -14.54
C GLN A 237 1.69 0.62 -13.08
N TYR A 238 1.14 -0.41 -12.45
CA TYR A 238 1.50 -0.87 -11.11
C TYR A 238 2.17 -2.24 -11.20
N VAL A 239 3.45 -2.32 -10.85
CA VAL A 239 4.16 -3.59 -10.69
C VAL A 239 4.33 -3.86 -9.20
N LEU A 240 3.58 -4.82 -8.68
CA LEU A 240 3.76 -5.36 -7.34
C LEU A 240 4.70 -6.56 -7.41
N THR A 241 5.44 -6.82 -6.34
CA THR A 241 6.34 -7.98 -6.30
C THR A 241 5.88 -9.05 -5.34
N THR A 242 6.24 -10.29 -5.65
CA THR A 242 6.20 -11.42 -4.73
C THR A 242 7.49 -12.23 -4.85
N LEU A 243 7.66 -13.27 -4.05
CA LEU A 243 8.80 -14.16 -4.09
C LEU A 243 8.64 -15.24 -5.17
N PRO A 244 9.73 -15.63 -5.86
CA PRO A 244 9.72 -16.78 -6.75
C PRO A 244 9.46 -18.07 -5.94
N PRO A 245 8.88 -19.12 -6.54
CA PRO A 245 8.41 -20.31 -5.80
C PRO A 245 9.48 -21.02 -4.96
N THR A 246 10.75 -20.92 -5.35
CA THR A 246 11.88 -21.58 -4.69
C THR A 246 12.56 -20.73 -3.61
N GLU A 247 12.18 -19.45 -3.48
CA GLU A 247 12.80 -18.56 -2.51
C GLU A 247 12.03 -18.58 -1.19
N PRO A 248 12.68 -18.94 -0.06
CA PRO A 248 12.05 -18.87 1.24
C PRO A 248 11.85 -17.40 1.66
N PRO A 249 10.77 -17.08 2.39
CA PRO A 249 10.52 -15.72 2.84
C PRO A 249 11.59 -15.26 3.83
N GLN A 250 12.09 -14.05 3.61
CA GLN A 250 12.96 -13.32 4.54
C GLN A 250 12.26 -12.04 4.98
N ASP A 251 12.74 -11.40 6.05
CA ASP A 251 12.22 -10.10 6.48
C ASP A 251 12.79 -8.95 5.62
N ASN A 252 12.55 -9.03 4.31
CA ASN A 252 12.95 -8.06 3.27
C ASN A 252 12.17 -8.32 1.96
N ALA A 253 12.56 -7.65 0.87
CA ALA A 253 11.93 -7.82 -0.44
C ALA A 253 12.38 -9.08 -1.22
N GLY A 254 13.33 -9.86 -0.75
CA GLY A 254 13.89 -11.02 -1.46
C GLY A 254 14.58 -10.66 -2.77
N SER A 255 14.70 -11.64 -3.68
CA SER A 255 15.32 -11.46 -4.99
C SER A 255 14.68 -10.37 -5.87
N PRO A 256 13.36 -10.06 -5.78
CA PRO A 256 12.80 -8.90 -6.48
C PRO A 256 13.41 -7.56 -6.08
N GLY A 257 13.96 -7.43 -4.87
CA GLY A 257 14.68 -6.23 -4.40
C GLY A 257 13.82 -5.01 -4.04
N PHE A 258 12.56 -4.96 -4.43
CA PHE A 258 11.59 -3.91 -4.07
C PHE A 258 10.19 -4.51 -3.87
N TYR A 259 9.27 -3.79 -3.22
CA TYR A 259 7.88 -4.22 -2.96
C TYR A 259 6.92 -3.80 -4.08
N SER A 260 7.08 -2.60 -4.62
CA SER A 260 6.33 -2.13 -5.78
C SER A 260 7.04 -1.02 -6.53
N ILE A 261 6.79 -0.92 -7.84
CA ILE A 261 7.06 0.27 -8.65
C ILE A 261 5.80 0.67 -9.42
N SER A 262 5.49 1.95 -9.47
CA SER A 262 4.29 2.45 -10.16
C SER A 262 4.49 3.79 -10.84
N ILE A 263 3.75 4.02 -11.92
CA ILE A 263 3.57 5.35 -12.51
C ILE A 263 2.37 6.02 -11.85
N HIS A 264 2.62 7.15 -11.19
CA HIS A 264 1.59 7.93 -10.51
C HIS A 264 1.04 9.07 -11.35
N ASN A 265 1.85 9.64 -12.24
CA ASN A 265 1.41 10.78 -13.04
C ASN A 265 2.30 10.97 -14.26
N THR A 266 1.86 11.82 -15.18
CA THR A 266 2.67 12.35 -16.27
C THR A 266 2.60 13.88 -16.25
N PHE A 267 3.70 14.56 -16.51
CA PHE A 267 3.74 16.02 -16.57
C PHE A 267 4.72 16.49 -17.64
N ILE A 268 4.55 17.71 -18.12
CA ILE A 268 5.57 18.37 -18.95
C ILE A 268 6.60 18.98 -18.01
N ASN A 269 7.84 18.49 -18.09
CA ASN A 269 8.96 19.11 -17.41
C ASN A 269 9.39 20.37 -18.19
N ALA A 270 8.89 21.53 -17.75
CA ALA A 270 9.23 22.83 -18.33
C ALA A 270 10.68 23.26 -18.06
N HIS A 271 11.36 22.63 -17.10
CA HIS A 271 12.77 22.89 -16.79
C HIS A 271 13.73 22.06 -17.65
N ALA A 272 13.23 21.08 -18.41
CA ALA A 272 14.02 20.37 -19.41
C ALA A 272 14.21 21.26 -20.66
N THR A 273 15.35 21.08 -21.35
CA THR A 273 15.65 21.80 -22.59
C THR A 273 15.86 20.80 -23.74
N PRO A 274 14.90 20.67 -24.69
CA PRO A 274 13.58 21.31 -24.72
C PRO A 274 12.63 20.73 -23.65
N PRO A 275 11.54 21.44 -23.30
CA PRO A 275 10.49 20.91 -22.44
C PRO A 275 10.00 19.56 -22.96
N ARG A 276 9.82 18.59 -22.06
CA ARG A 276 9.50 17.21 -22.46
C ARG A 276 8.52 16.55 -21.49
N PRO A 277 7.70 15.59 -21.96
CA PRO A 277 6.89 14.77 -21.08
C PRO A 277 7.76 13.88 -20.21
N GLU A 278 7.40 13.76 -18.93
CA GLU A 278 8.04 12.86 -17.96
C GLU A 278 6.98 12.08 -17.17
N TYR A 279 7.35 10.86 -16.82
CA TYR A 279 6.59 9.95 -15.96
C TYR A 279 7.06 10.13 -14.52
N ILE A 280 6.11 10.24 -13.58
CA ILE A 280 6.36 10.27 -12.14
C ILE A 280 6.27 8.85 -11.61
N TYR A 281 7.38 8.36 -11.09
CA TYR A 281 7.49 7.04 -10.51
C TYR A 281 7.49 7.07 -8.99
N LYS A 282 6.96 6.01 -8.39
CA LYS A 282 7.13 5.69 -6.97
C LYS A 282 7.64 4.27 -6.83
N ILE A 283 8.66 4.09 -5.99
CA ILE A 283 9.17 2.78 -5.58
C ILE A 283 9.01 2.64 -4.07
N PHE A 284 8.50 1.48 -3.64
CA PHE A 284 8.54 1.01 -2.27
C PHE A 284 9.59 -0.09 -2.14
N SER A 285 10.54 0.08 -1.23
CA SER A 285 11.67 -0.84 -1.05
C SER A 285 12.11 -0.96 0.41
N PRO A 286 12.81 -2.06 0.78
CA PRO A 286 13.32 -2.27 2.13
C PRO A 286 14.53 -1.39 2.47
N ALA A 287 15.19 -0.83 1.47
CA ALA A 287 16.34 0.05 1.60
C ALA A 287 16.25 1.22 0.61
N ARG A 288 17.13 2.21 0.76
CA ARG A 288 17.28 3.29 -0.22
C ARG A 288 17.62 2.71 -1.59
N VAL A 289 16.87 3.11 -2.61
CA VAL A 289 17.13 2.72 -4.00
C VAL A 289 18.48 3.29 -4.45
N THR A 290 19.31 2.48 -5.10
CA THR A 290 20.63 2.90 -5.59
C THR A 290 20.55 3.48 -7.02
N PRO A 291 21.51 4.34 -7.43
CA PRO A 291 21.59 4.84 -8.80
C PRO A 291 21.69 3.72 -9.85
N GLU A 292 22.35 2.62 -9.52
CA GLU A 292 22.48 1.45 -10.40
C GLU A 292 21.09 0.87 -10.67
N LEU A 293 20.26 0.66 -9.64
CA LEU A 293 18.89 0.15 -9.81
C LEU A 293 18.04 1.12 -10.66
N LEU A 294 18.14 2.44 -10.40
CA LEU A 294 17.42 3.46 -11.18
C LEU A 294 17.85 3.55 -12.64
N SER A 295 19.11 3.28 -12.96
CA SER A 295 19.60 3.35 -14.36
C SER A 295 19.20 2.13 -15.19
N HIS A 296 18.81 1.03 -14.54
CA HIS A 296 18.41 -0.20 -15.22
C HIS A 296 16.89 -0.26 -15.45
N ILE A 297 16.08 0.34 -14.59
CA ILE A 297 14.62 0.18 -14.60
C ILE A 297 13.93 0.95 -15.74
N PRO A 298 14.14 2.27 -15.95
CA PRO A 298 13.60 3.01 -17.10
C PRO A 298 14.67 3.18 -18.19
N ARG A 299 14.35 2.89 -19.46
CA ARG A 299 15.28 3.08 -20.59
C ARG A 299 14.65 3.69 -21.84
N PRO A 300 15.47 4.32 -22.71
CA PRO A 300 15.02 4.72 -24.05
C PRO A 300 14.57 3.48 -24.84
N GLN A 301 13.40 3.53 -25.47
CA GLN A 301 12.98 2.50 -26.41
C GLN A 301 14.00 2.43 -27.58
N GLY A 302 14.50 1.23 -27.89
CA GLY A 302 15.32 0.96 -29.08
C GLY A 302 16.85 1.07 -28.94
N ARG A 303 17.43 1.16 -27.73
CA ARG A 303 18.90 1.03 -27.55
C ARG A 303 19.31 -0.37 -27.06
N PRO A 304 20.22 -1.08 -27.75
CA PRO A 304 20.74 -2.36 -27.27
C PRO A 304 21.52 -2.20 -25.96
N ARG A 305 21.55 -3.24 -25.13
CA ARG A 305 22.37 -3.25 -23.89
C ARG A 305 23.85 -3.20 -24.26
N SER A 306 24.61 -2.30 -23.62
CA SER A 306 26.06 -2.50 -23.51
C SER A 306 26.31 -3.75 -22.67
N PRO A 307 27.22 -4.65 -23.08
CA PRO A 307 27.58 -5.80 -22.26
C PRO A 307 28.20 -5.30 -20.95
N MET A 308 27.84 -5.99 -19.85
CA MET A 308 28.50 -5.85 -18.54
C MET A 308 29.97 -6.27 -18.64
#